data_AF-A0A7S4N0X5-F1
#
_entry.id   AF-A0A7S4N0X5-F1
#
_cell.length_a   1.000
_cell.length_b   1.000
_cell.length_c   1.000
_cell.angle_alpha   90.00
_cell.angle_beta   90.00
_cell.angle_gamma   90.00
#
_symmetry.space_group_name_H-M   'P 1'
#
loop_
_entity.id
_entity.type
_entity.pdbx_description
1 polymer ?
#
loop_
_entity_poly.entity_id
_entity_poly.type
_entity_poly.pdbx_seq_one_letter_code
_entity_poly.pdbx_strand_id
1 'polypeptide(L)'
;DDDGGGARKKNRNRNRNGGGGGGNRISKHRKERGQSSYKFVDRARIRVRGGTGGTGSASYKSVGKLKKRPDGGHGGHGGRVVVVADDSEQTLGMDRHHHHAEGGGNGGANCRHGRNGRDMFVRVPCGVVVRRVLDYDEVWDEEHRAVRKVTMEELGIGTGGGGDEG
;
A
#
# COMPACT_ATOMS: atom_id res chain seq x y z
N ASP A 1 -24.33 54.74 39.26
CA ASP A 1 -23.72 53.39 39.34
C ASP A 1 -22.77 53.25 38.14
N ASP A 2 -21.75 54.10 37.99
CA ASP A 2 -20.58 54.26 38.89
C ASP A 2 -19.99 52.88 39.22
N ASP A 3 -18.75 52.51 38.90
CA ASP A 3 -17.51 53.23 38.62
C ASP A 3 -16.65 52.34 37.68
N GLY A 4 -15.82 52.86 36.77
CA GLY A 4 -14.44 53.28 37.08
C GLY A 4 -13.51 52.07 37.28
N GLY A 5 -12.36 51.90 36.63
CA GLY A 5 -11.52 52.77 35.85
C GLY A 5 -10.08 52.22 35.87
N GLY A 6 -9.28 52.61 34.87
CA GLY A 6 -7.82 52.61 34.90
C GLY A 6 -7.09 51.24 34.89
N ALA A 7 -5.86 51.10 34.45
CA ALA A 7 -4.89 52.07 33.96
C ALA A 7 -3.74 51.34 33.24
N ARG A 8 -3.35 51.91 32.09
CA ARG A 8 -1.98 52.34 31.74
C ARG A 8 -0.83 51.32 31.76
N LYS A 9 -0.39 50.99 30.52
CA LYS A 9 1.00 50.93 30.02
C LYS A 9 2.11 51.02 31.08
N LYS A 10 2.99 50.01 31.15
CA LYS A 10 4.45 50.20 31.20
C LYS A 10 5.19 49.11 30.43
N ASN A 11 5.59 49.49 29.22
CA ASN A 11 6.71 48.96 28.48
C ASN A 11 7.95 48.92 29.39
N ARG A 12 8.48 47.73 29.69
CA ARG A 12 9.82 47.56 30.26
C ARG A 12 10.64 46.69 29.34
N ASN A 13 11.16 47.35 28.32
CA ASN A 13 12.36 46.94 27.60
C ASN A 13 13.51 46.76 28.62
N ARG A 14 13.83 45.50 28.97
CA ARG A 14 15.06 45.17 29.69
C ARG A 14 16.09 44.71 28.67
N ASN A 15 16.81 45.69 28.13
CA ASN A 15 18.05 45.50 27.41
C ASN A 15 19.12 45.01 28.39
N ARG A 16 19.44 43.71 28.37
CA ARG A 16 20.65 43.17 29.02
C ARG A 16 21.72 43.00 27.94
N ASN A 17 22.59 44.01 27.84
CA ASN A 17 23.87 43.88 27.17
C ASN A 17 24.80 43.05 28.07
N GLY A 18 25.06 41.81 27.69
CA GLY A 18 26.09 40.94 28.26
C GLY A 18 26.95 40.42 27.12
N GLY A 19 28.24 40.73 27.16
CA GLY A 19 29.18 40.54 26.06
C GLY A 19 29.55 39.11 25.72
N GLY A 20 30.36 38.99 24.67
CA GLY A 20 31.00 37.74 24.26
C GLY A 20 31.45 37.83 22.82
N GLY A 21 32.75 38.10 22.63
CA GLY A 21 33.41 38.09 21.33
C GLY A 21 33.40 36.71 20.67
N GLY A 22 33.79 36.70 19.40
CA GLY A 22 34.00 35.47 18.65
C GLY A 22 33.49 35.62 17.23
N GLY A 23 34.32 36.20 16.35
CA GLY A 23 34.12 36.01 14.93
C GLY A 23 34.16 34.52 14.63
N ASN A 24 33.06 33.98 14.12
CA ASN A 24 33.10 32.75 13.36
C ASN A 24 32.38 32.98 12.02
N ARG A 25 33.20 33.28 11.01
CA ARG A 25 32.82 33.27 9.59
C ARG A 25 32.50 31.83 9.22
N ILE A 26 31.30 31.36 9.57
CA ILE A 26 30.80 30.08 9.07
C ILE A 26 30.19 30.35 7.70
N SER A 27 31.04 30.08 6.71
CA SER A 27 30.75 29.72 5.34
C SER A 27 29.26 29.58 5.00
N LYS A 28 28.82 30.47 4.11
CA LYS A 28 27.63 30.28 3.27
C LYS A 28 27.75 28.90 2.62
N HIS A 29 27.11 27.89 3.20
CA HIS A 29 26.81 26.65 2.50
C HIS A 29 25.84 27.02 1.39
N ARG A 30 26.42 27.38 0.24
CA ARG A 30 25.79 27.24 -1.07
C ARG A 30 25.31 25.80 -1.08
N LYS A 31 24.02 25.59 -0.81
CA LYS A 31 23.33 24.34 -1.13
C LYS A 31 23.60 24.12 -2.60
N GLU A 32 24.62 23.33 -2.90
CA GLU A 32 24.73 22.69 -4.19
C GLU A 32 23.34 22.12 -4.43
N ARG A 33 22.74 22.50 -5.56
CA ARG A 33 21.49 21.89 -5.98
C ARG A 33 21.84 20.44 -6.20
N GLY A 34 21.67 19.62 -5.15
CA GLY A 34 21.71 18.19 -5.24
C GLY A 34 20.81 17.84 -6.40
N GLN A 35 21.41 17.22 -7.41
CA GLN A 35 20.71 16.58 -8.51
C GLN A 35 19.43 15.98 -7.94
N SER A 36 18.26 16.39 -8.45
CA SER A 36 17.00 15.80 -8.01
C SER A 36 17.18 14.29 -8.06
N SER A 37 17.14 13.64 -6.91
CA SER A 37 17.25 12.18 -6.77
C SER A 37 15.95 11.55 -7.28
N TYR A 38 15.60 11.84 -8.53
CA TYR A 38 14.52 11.20 -9.23
C TYR A 38 15.15 9.97 -9.88
N LYS A 39 15.10 8.83 -9.17
CA LYS A 39 15.55 7.55 -9.72
C LYS A 39 14.58 7.18 -10.84
N PHE A 40 14.96 7.51 -12.07
CA PHE A 40 14.22 7.12 -13.26
C PHE A 40 14.40 5.61 -13.46
N VAL A 41 13.29 4.89 -13.50
CA VAL A 41 13.23 3.44 -13.67
C VAL A 41 12.37 3.17 -14.91
N ASP A 42 12.96 2.56 -15.92
CA ASP A 42 12.31 2.23 -17.20
C ASP A 42 11.67 0.84 -17.20
N ARG A 43 12.05 -0.02 -16.25
CA ARG A 43 11.58 -1.39 -16.11
C ARG A 43 11.32 -1.72 -14.64
N ALA A 44 10.14 -2.26 -14.37
CA ALA A 44 9.79 -2.76 -13.06
C ALA A 44 9.18 -4.16 -13.18
N ARG A 45 9.49 -5.03 -12.21
CA ARG A 45 8.78 -6.28 -11.98
C ARG A 45 7.90 -6.10 -10.76
N ILE A 46 6.62 -6.40 -10.91
CA ILE A 46 5.63 -6.31 -9.83
C ILE A 46 4.90 -7.64 -9.67
N ARG A 47 4.62 -8.02 -8.43
CA ARG A 47 3.74 -9.13 -8.10
C ARG A 47 2.31 -8.60 -7.99
N VAL A 48 1.43 -9.14 -8.80
CA VAL A 48 0.02 -8.75 -8.83
C VAL A 48 -0.84 -9.93 -8.40
N ARG A 49 -1.77 -9.70 -7.47
CA ARG A 49 -2.80 -10.67 -7.09
C ARG A 49 -4.17 -10.01 -7.08
N GLY A 50 -5.12 -10.62 -7.78
CA GLY A 50 -6.53 -10.30 -7.59
C GLY A 50 -7.01 -10.64 -6.17
N GLY A 51 -8.11 -10.03 -5.78
CA GLY A 51 -8.82 -10.35 -4.56
C GLY A 51 -9.44 -11.74 -4.67
N THR A 52 -9.42 -12.48 -3.57
CA THR A 52 -10.16 -13.75 -3.47
C THR A 52 -11.65 -13.46 -3.37
N GLY A 53 -12.49 -14.30 -3.98
CA GLY A 53 -13.93 -14.26 -3.73
C GLY A 53 -14.25 -14.63 -2.29
N GLY A 54 -15.32 -14.05 -1.74
CA GLY A 54 -15.84 -14.43 -0.43
C GLY A 54 -16.59 -15.76 -0.48
N THR A 55 -16.70 -16.44 0.66
CA THR A 55 -17.46 -17.70 0.75
C THR A 55 -18.96 -17.43 0.86
N GLY A 56 -19.77 -18.32 0.27
CA GLY A 56 -21.21 -18.34 0.52
C GLY A 56 -21.52 -18.89 1.92
N SER A 57 -22.67 -18.52 2.46
CA SER A 57 -23.15 -19.07 3.74
C SER A 57 -24.20 -20.14 3.50
N ALA A 58 -24.04 -21.30 4.14
CA ALA A 58 -25.11 -22.28 4.28
C ALA A 58 -25.82 -22.04 5.62
N SER A 59 -26.88 -21.22 5.61
CA SER A 59 -27.70 -20.93 6.80
C SER A 59 -29.18 -21.21 6.55
N TYR A 60 -29.88 -21.47 7.65
CA TYR A 60 -31.32 -21.71 7.64
C TYR A 60 -32.01 -20.87 8.71
N LYS A 61 -33.10 -20.20 8.32
CA LYS A 61 -34.00 -19.48 9.22
C LYS A 61 -35.15 -20.36 9.65
N SER A 62 -35.44 -20.36 10.95
CA SER A 62 -36.64 -21.00 11.47
C SER A 62 -37.87 -20.17 11.13
N VAL A 63 -38.89 -20.80 10.55
CA VAL A 63 -40.19 -20.18 10.24
C VAL A 63 -41.34 -20.80 11.02
N GLY A 64 -41.04 -21.68 11.98
CA GLY A 64 -42.00 -22.34 12.87
C GLY A 64 -41.34 -23.43 13.69
N LYS A 65 -42.12 -24.14 14.53
CA LYS A 65 -41.59 -25.17 15.45
C LYS A 65 -40.79 -26.31 14.78
N LEU A 66 -41.14 -26.67 13.54
CA LEU A 66 -40.48 -27.78 12.81
C LEU A 66 -39.93 -27.38 11.42
N LYS A 67 -40.25 -26.17 10.93
CA LYS A 67 -39.94 -25.77 9.55
C LYS A 67 -38.74 -24.82 9.51
N LYS A 68 -37.75 -25.14 8.66
CA LYS A 68 -36.59 -24.31 8.35
C LYS A 68 -36.60 -23.93 6.86
N ARG A 69 -36.15 -22.72 6.54
CA ARG A 69 -35.96 -22.26 5.16
C ARG A 69 -34.49 -21.87 4.95
N PRO A 70 -33.85 -22.25 3.84
CA PRO A 70 -32.53 -21.74 3.50
C PRO A 70 -32.55 -20.22 3.43
N ASP A 71 -31.62 -19.57 4.12
CA ASP A 71 -31.48 -18.11 4.14
C ASP A 71 -30.00 -17.68 4.02
N GLY A 72 -29.18 -18.54 3.42
CA GLY A 72 -27.79 -18.26 3.12
C GLY A 72 -27.59 -17.25 1.98
N GLY A 73 -26.75 -16.25 2.21
CA GLY A 73 -26.29 -15.35 1.15
C GLY A 73 -25.03 -15.84 0.42
N HIS A 74 -24.88 -15.42 -0.84
CA HIS A 74 -23.67 -15.61 -1.64
C HIS A 74 -22.47 -14.80 -1.11
N GLY A 75 -21.25 -15.28 -1.34
CA GLY A 75 -20.04 -14.50 -1.12
C GLY A 75 -19.87 -13.41 -2.19
N GLY A 76 -19.18 -12.33 -1.82
CA GLY A 76 -18.90 -11.22 -2.73
C GLY A 76 -17.72 -11.51 -3.66
N HIS A 77 -17.66 -10.80 -4.79
CA HIS A 77 -16.55 -10.94 -5.72
C HIS A 77 -15.27 -10.31 -5.15
N GLY A 78 -14.13 -10.92 -5.43
CA GLY A 78 -12.83 -10.31 -5.15
C GLY A 78 -12.54 -9.15 -6.10
N GLY A 79 -11.82 -8.15 -5.60
CA GLY A 79 -11.40 -7.00 -6.40
C GLY A 79 -10.39 -7.39 -7.48
N ARG A 80 -10.35 -6.59 -8.54
CA ARG A 80 -9.41 -6.74 -9.66
C ARG A 80 -8.18 -5.87 -9.44
N VAL A 81 -7.06 -6.27 -10.03
CA VAL A 81 -5.92 -5.35 -10.18
C VAL A 81 -5.93 -4.84 -11.61
N VAL A 82 -6.02 -3.53 -11.75
CA VAL A 82 -6.13 -2.85 -13.04
C VAL A 82 -4.93 -1.95 -13.22
N VAL A 83 -4.18 -2.18 -14.29
CA VAL A 83 -3.10 -1.28 -14.70
C VAL A 83 -3.72 -0.16 -15.53
N VAL A 84 -3.48 1.08 -15.12
CA VAL A 84 -4.02 2.28 -15.76
C VAL A 84 -2.86 3.11 -16.30
N ALA A 85 -2.88 3.41 -17.60
CA ALA A 85 -1.97 4.37 -18.17
C ALA A 85 -2.38 5.78 -17.75
N ASP A 86 -1.46 6.53 -17.14
CA ASP A 86 -1.66 7.88 -16.64
C ASP A 86 -0.52 8.78 -17.20
N ASP A 87 -0.85 10.00 -17.63
CA ASP A 87 0.11 10.94 -18.22
C ASP A 87 0.92 11.69 -17.16
N SER A 88 0.45 11.68 -15.91
CA SER A 88 1.16 12.28 -14.77
C SER A 88 2.38 11.44 -14.33
N GLU A 89 2.43 10.17 -14.72
CA GLU A 89 3.51 9.26 -14.36
C GLU A 89 4.62 9.29 -15.39
N GLN A 90 5.86 9.51 -14.94
CA GLN A 90 7.04 9.58 -15.80
C GLN A 90 8.03 8.43 -15.59
N THR A 91 7.90 7.67 -14.51
CA THR A 91 8.84 6.59 -14.12
C THR A 91 8.06 5.36 -13.65
N LEU A 92 8.66 4.17 -13.78
CA LEU A 92 8.17 2.93 -13.16
C LEU A 92 8.74 2.70 -11.75
N GLY A 93 9.25 3.76 -11.12
CA GLY A 93 9.74 3.77 -9.73
C GLY A 93 8.61 3.64 -8.71
N MET A 94 7.92 2.51 -8.71
CA MET A 94 6.86 2.21 -7.75
C MET A 94 7.45 1.90 -6.37
N ASP A 95 6.90 2.50 -5.32
CA ASP A 95 7.32 2.25 -3.93
C ASP A 95 7.04 0.82 -3.44
N ARG A 96 6.13 0.10 -4.10
CA ARG A 96 5.67 -1.22 -3.69
C ARG A 96 5.80 -2.22 -4.81
N HIS A 97 6.43 -3.35 -4.53
CA HIS A 97 6.55 -4.47 -5.47
C HIS A 97 5.31 -5.37 -5.48
N HIS A 98 4.49 -5.35 -4.42
CA HIS A 98 3.33 -6.23 -4.26
C HIS A 98 2.03 -5.43 -4.32
N HIS A 99 1.16 -5.79 -5.27
CA HIS A 99 -0.16 -5.21 -5.43
C HIS A 99 -1.23 -6.30 -5.26
N HIS A 100 -2.05 -6.13 -4.23
CA HIS A 100 -3.14 -7.03 -3.90
C HIS A 100 -4.45 -6.25 -3.89
N ALA A 101 -5.43 -6.72 -4.66
CA ALA A 101 -6.79 -6.20 -4.57
C ALA A 101 -7.52 -6.78 -3.34
N GLU A 102 -8.55 -6.10 -2.86
CA GLU A 102 -9.27 -6.53 -1.66
C GLU A 102 -10.08 -7.80 -1.95
N GLY A 103 -10.12 -8.73 -0.99
CA GLY A 103 -11.01 -9.89 -1.07
C GLY A 103 -12.49 -9.49 -0.96
N GLY A 104 -13.36 -10.29 -1.56
CA GLY A 104 -14.79 -10.21 -1.34
C GLY A 104 -15.15 -10.63 0.09
N GLY A 105 -16.20 -10.03 0.64
CA GLY A 105 -16.75 -10.43 1.93
C GLY A 105 -17.55 -11.73 1.83
N ASN A 106 -17.68 -12.43 2.95
CA ASN A 106 -18.49 -13.65 3.01
C ASN A 106 -19.98 -13.31 3.03
N GLY A 107 -20.78 -14.22 2.47
CA GLY A 107 -22.23 -14.22 2.67
C GLY A 107 -22.58 -14.57 4.11
N GLY A 108 -23.81 -14.28 4.51
CA GLY A 108 -24.32 -14.57 5.85
C GLY A 108 -25.80 -14.93 5.86
N ALA A 109 -26.31 -15.21 7.05
CA ALA A 109 -27.72 -15.48 7.28
C ALA A 109 -28.61 -14.28 6.97
N ASN A 110 -29.90 -14.55 6.81
CA ASN A 110 -30.96 -13.64 6.33
C ASN A 110 -30.71 -13.12 4.91
N CYS A 111 -30.30 -13.99 4.01
CA CYS A 111 -30.00 -13.71 2.60
C CYS A 111 -28.98 -12.56 2.43
N ARG A 112 -28.05 -12.40 3.37
CA ARG A 112 -27.08 -11.32 3.33
C ARG A 112 -25.92 -11.69 2.42
N HIS A 113 -25.82 -11.03 1.28
CA HIS A 113 -24.72 -11.21 0.36
C HIS A 113 -23.44 -10.53 0.86
N GLY A 114 -22.31 -11.15 0.55
CA GLY A 114 -21.00 -10.59 0.83
C GLY A 114 -20.70 -9.37 -0.02
N ARG A 115 -19.94 -8.42 0.56
CA ARG A 115 -19.52 -7.21 -0.17
C ARG A 115 -18.52 -7.55 -1.27
N ASN A 116 -18.56 -6.81 -2.37
CA ASN A 116 -17.49 -6.91 -3.36
C ASN A 116 -16.21 -6.25 -2.82
N GLY A 117 -15.07 -6.88 -3.08
CA GLY A 117 -13.75 -6.34 -2.79
C GLY A 117 -13.45 -5.15 -3.70
N ARG A 118 -12.73 -4.17 -3.16
CA ARG A 118 -12.26 -3.00 -3.91
C ARG A 118 -11.15 -3.37 -4.88
N ASP A 119 -11.25 -2.80 -6.08
CA ASP A 119 -10.21 -2.89 -7.10
C ASP A 119 -8.96 -2.10 -6.68
N MET A 120 -7.80 -2.61 -7.09
CA MET A 120 -6.50 -1.96 -6.92
C MET A 120 -6.06 -1.40 -8.27
N PHE A 121 -5.79 -0.10 -8.32
CA PHE A 121 -5.30 0.56 -9.52
C PHE A 121 -3.79 0.78 -9.43
N VAL A 122 -3.08 0.31 -10.45
CA VAL A 122 -1.63 0.49 -10.61
C VAL A 122 -1.42 1.46 -11.76
N ARG A 123 -0.96 2.68 -11.45
CA ARG A 123 -0.72 3.71 -12.45
C ARG A 123 0.65 3.53 -13.10
N VAL A 124 0.70 3.64 -14.42
CA VAL A 124 1.94 3.54 -15.19
C VAL A 124 1.98 4.65 -16.24
N PRO A 125 3.18 5.11 -16.66
CA PRO A 125 3.31 6.02 -17.78
C PRO A 125 2.63 5.50 -19.05
N CYS A 126 2.10 6.41 -19.87
CA CYS A 126 1.64 6.09 -21.21
C CYS A 126 2.77 5.49 -22.07
N GLY A 127 2.46 4.43 -22.83
CA GLY A 127 3.43 3.74 -23.68
C GLY A 127 4.17 2.57 -23.00
N VAL A 128 3.84 2.25 -21.75
CA VAL A 128 4.38 1.07 -21.05
C VAL A 128 3.80 -0.22 -21.63
N VAL A 129 4.68 -1.20 -21.87
CA VAL A 129 4.30 -2.55 -22.31
C VAL A 129 4.27 -3.50 -21.12
N VAL A 130 3.09 -4.01 -20.79
CA VAL A 130 2.91 -4.98 -19.71
C VAL A 130 3.11 -6.40 -20.24
N ARG A 131 3.97 -7.17 -19.56
CA ARG A 131 4.35 -8.53 -19.94
C ARG A 131 4.09 -9.47 -18.77
N ARG A 132 3.48 -10.62 -19.00
CA ARG A 132 3.38 -11.67 -17.98
C ARG A 132 4.74 -12.35 -17.84
N VAL A 133 5.25 -12.43 -16.61
CA VAL A 133 6.43 -13.23 -16.25
C VAL A 133 5.90 -14.47 -15.55
N LEU A 134 6.23 -15.66 -16.07
CA LEU A 134 5.72 -16.94 -15.57
C LEU A 134 6.65 -17.59 -14.52
N ASP A 135 7.92 -17.20 -14.50
CA ASP A 135 8.95 -17.82 -13.67
C ASP A 135 9.30 -16.92 -12.47
N TYR A 136 9.21 -17.48 -11.26
CA TYR A 136 9.45 -16.79 -9.99
C TYR A 136 10.92 -16.91 -9.49
N ASP A 137 11.76 -17.62 -10.25
CA ASP A 137 13.12 -18.03 -9.85
C ASP A 137 14.22 -17.01 -10.19
N GLU A 138 13.86 -15.77 -10.48
CA GLU A 138 14.82 -14.71 -10.80
C GLU A 138 14.77 -13.59 -9.75
N VAL A 139 15.66 -13.69 -8.76
CA VAL A 139 16.04 -12.55 -7.93
C VAL A 139 16.79 -11.57 -8.86
N TRP A 140 16.25 -10.37 -9.03
CA TRP A 140 16.97 -9.27 -9.66
C TRP A 140 17.88 -8.65 -8.62
N ASP A 141 19.17 -8.94 -8.72
CA ASP A 141 20.22 -8.17 -8.04
C ASP A 141 20.57 -6.97 -8.93
N GLU A 142 20.50 -5.74 -8.40
CA GLU A 142 20.80 -4.52 -9.15
C GLU A 142 22.25 -4.51 -9.71
N GLU A 143 23.14 -5.36 -9.18
CA GLU A 143 24.53 -5.49 -9.66
C GLU A 143 24.75 -6.47 -10.82
N HIS A 144 23.78 -7.32 -11.17
CA HIS A 144 24.01 -8.38 -12.17
C HIS A 144 23.13 -8.23 -13.40
N ARG A 145 23.75 -7.73 -14.47
CA ARG A 145 23.23 -7.65 -15.86
C ARG A 145 22.96 -9.03 -16.50
N ALA A 146 22.76 -10.08 -15.72
CA ALA A 146 22.50 -11.43 -16.21
C ALA A 146 21.59 -12.19 -15.25
N VAL A 147 20.56 -12.81 -15.84
CA VAL A 147 19.65 -13.75 -15.20
C VAL A 147 20.41 -15.01 -14.78
N ARG A 148 20.32 -15.40 -13.51
CA ARG A 148 20.68 -16.76 -13.05
C ARG A 148 19.42 -17.44 -12.51
N LYS A 149 19.25 -18.72 -12.87
CA LYS A 149 18.22 -19.58 -12.30
C LYS A 149 18.67 -19.99 -10.90
N VAL A 150 17.88 -19.66 -9.89
CA VAL A 150 18.03 -20.20 -8.53
C VAL A 150 16.99 -21.30 -8.39
N THR A 151 17.42 -22.52 -8.05
CA THR A 151 16.49 -23.64 -7.92
C THR A 151 15.81 -23.62 -6.54
N MET A 152 14.60 -24.18 -6.46
CA MET A 152 13.82 -24.28 -5.21
C MET A 152 14.58 -24.94 -4.04
N GLU A 153 15.60 -25.75 -4.34
CA GLU A 153 16.49 -26.39 -3.37
C GLU A 153 17.37 -25.39 -2.62
N GLU A 154 17.81 -24.31 -3.30
CA GLU A 154 18.67 -23.28 -2.71
C GLU A 154 17.91 -22.34 -1.75
N LEU A 155 16.58 -22.27 -1.87
CA LEU A 155 15.73 -21.42 -1.03
C LEU A 155 15.30 -22.07 0.30
N GLY A 156 15.66 -23.33 0.55
CA GLY A 156 15.39 -24.01 1.82
C GLY A 156 13.90 -24.13 2.19
N ILE A 157 12.99 -23.99 1.22
CA ILE A 157 11.56 -24.13 1.43
C ILE A 157 11.22 -25.61 1.33
N GLY A 158 11.33 -26.33 2.45
CA GLY A 158 10.86 -27.70 2.55
C GLY A 158 9.37 -27.79 2.20
N THR A 159 9.03 -28.63 1.22
CA THR A 159 7.64 -28.99 0.92
C THR A 159 7.08 -29.79 2.10
N GLY A 160 6.42 -29.12 3.04
CA GLY A 160 5.62 -29.76 4.08
C GLY A 160 4.40 -30.42 3.44
N GLY A 161 4.55 -31.68 3.03
CA GLY A 161 3.44 -32.54 2.61
C GLY A 161 2.65 -33.01 3.82
N GLY A 162 1.59 -32.29 4.17
CA GLY A 162 0.52 -32.80 5.04
C GLY A 162 -0.44 -33.65 4.21
N GLY A 163 -0.13 -34.93 4.06
CA GLY A 163 -1.04 -35.94 3.55
C GLY A 163 -1.89 -36.48 4.70
N ASP A 164 -3.17 -36.15 4.66
CA ASP A 164 -4.25 -36.74 5.45
C ASP A 164 -4.59 -38.09 4.80
N GLU A 165 -4.28 -39.21 5.46
CA GLU A 165 -4.76 -40.55 5.10
C GLU A 165 -5.25 -41.25 6.38
N GLY A 166 -6.56 -41.57 6.42
CA GLY A 166 -7.15 -42.56 7.32
C GLY A 166 -8.27 -42.06 8.22
#